data_AF-A0A2M8UX98-F1
#
_entry.id   AF-A0A2M8UX98-F1
#
_cell.length_a   1.000
_cell.length_b   1.000
_cell.length_c   1.000
_cell.angle_alpha   90.00
_cell.angle_beta   90.00
_cell.angle_gamma   90.00
#
_symmetry.space_group_name_H-M   'P 1'
#
loop_
_entity.id
_entity.type
_entity.pdbx_description
1 polymer ?
#
loop_
_entity_poly.entity_id
_entity_poly.type
_entity_poly.pdbx_seq_one_letter_code
_entity_poly.pdbx_strand_id
1 'polypeptide(L)'
;MTKPKHQVRVTVKSAGEIYESPEGRLFFDDKLAKFTDLSGVRLLRCGVDTVRQLYNGMIRLEVMALFDEPEDIVEFAGFQWVKGRVGRDSGYQYRLQNADTGLILLIKNHNVKLENIGPHLKIEVSPHALDGADPATLQGMLDDLASAVLAHCETNQCAVHLALDVQGWTPSADIVERMRCRSTRVRQISGIDRIEFHGNASVYGRGETFMFGSANGMQLCIYNKTLQARATDKLDYWSNVWASLNGDPFGDGEPAYNPEETVWRIEFRFHHSIVQQFSEGSKLSSGEVIGCRTYAGLCPHLQGLWEYACDSFRLLLKDPKWYDPFWSLITLETKVQVEADPLIERTEYRRYYKTAQGFSGKNCEMFLGQFASLIARERIPSKKALEVGRTLPFWHVIEDHYTAKGYSTRDLEKHICGLINDRYLRRGYAI
;
A
#
# COMPACT_ATOMS: atom_id res chain seq x y z
N MET A 1 -2.39 -26.69 -4.67
CA MET A 1 -0.95 -26.59 -4.37
C MET A 1 -0.77 -26.62 -2.87
N THR A 2 0.13 -27.46 -2.37
CA THR A 2 0.47 -27.56 -0.95
C THR A 2 1.11 -26.26 -0.46
N LYS A 3 0.82 -25.79 0.77
CA LYS A 3 1.47 -24.60 1.35
C LYS A 3 2.98 -24.87 1.45
N PRO A 4 3.86 -23.95 0.99
CA PRO A 4 5.30 -24.09 1.16
C PRO A 4 5.66 -24.18 2.65
N LYS A 5 6.74 -24.89 2.97
CA LYS A 5 7.22 -25.08 4.33
C LYS A 5 8.52 -24.30 4.57
N HIS A 6 8.74 -23.86 5.80
CA HIS A 6 10.04 -23.34 6.23
C HIS A 6 11.01 -24.51 6.41
N GLN A 7 12.28 -24.27 6.11
CA GLN A 7 13.34 -25.25 6.32
C GLN A 7 13.63 -25.43 7.80
N VAL A 8 14.18 -26.59 8.17
CA VAL A 8 14.63 -26.86 9.53
C VAL A 8 15.80 -25.93 9.85
N ARG A 9 15.69 -25.24 10.98
CA ARG A 9 16.70 -24.31 11.48
C ARG A 9 17.58 -25.03 12.48
N VAL A 10 18.90 -24.85 12.37
CA VAL A 10 19.86 -25.51 13.24
C VAL A 10 20.92 -24.54 13.77
N THR A 11 21.55 -24.92 14.87
CA THR A 11 22.71 -24.25 15.45
C THR A 11 23.83 -25.25 15.72
N VAL A 12 25.07 -24.78 15.72
CA VAL A 12 26.26 -25.58 16.02
C VAL A 12 26.73 -25.25 17.43
N LYS A 13 26.81 -26.26 18.31
CA LYS A 13 27.36 -26.11 19.66
C LYS A 13 28.87 -26.33 19.68
N SER A 14 29.50 -26.03 20.81
CA SER A 14 30.96 -26.00 21.03
C SER A 14 31.73 -27.26 20.63
N ALA A 15 31.05 -28.42 20.50
CA ALA A 15 31.63 -29.70 20.09
C ALA A 15 31.42 -30.05 18.60
N GLY A 16 30.86 -29.14 17.79
CA GLY A 16 30.51 -29.39 16.38
C GLY A 16 29.18 -30.13 16.18
N GLU A 17 28.45 -30.39 17.26
CA GLU A 17 27.14 -31.03 17.23
C GLU A 17 26.07 -30.06 16.71
N ILE A 18 25.25 -30.56 15.78
CA ILE A 18 24.17 -29.80 15.13
C ILE A 18 22.85 -30.12 15.82
N TYR A 19 22.15 -29.09 16.28
CA TYR A 19 20.84 -29.21 16.91
C TYR A 19 19.82 -28.35 16.21
N GLU A 20 18.60 -28.88 16.06
CA GLU A 20 17.45 -28.05 15.66
C GLU A 20 17.23 -26.95 16.71
N SER A 21 17.10 -25.72 16.25
CA SER A 21 16.87 -24.54 17.08
C SER A 21 15.99 -23.56 16.31
N PRO A 22 14.86 -23.12 16.88
CA PRO A 22 13.99 -22.13 16.26
C PRO A 22 14.69 -20.81 15.95
N GLU A 23 15.78 -20.49 16.63
CA GLU A 23 16.62 -19.28 16.48
C GLU A 23 17.88 -19.54 15.63
N GLY A 24 18.11 -20.79 15.20
CA GLY A 24 19.29 -21.19 14.45
C GLY A 24 19.41 -20.46 13.11
N ARG A 25 20.59 -19.92 12.79
CA ARG A 25 20.86 -19.19 11.54
C ARG A 25 21.31 -20.08 10.38
N LEU A 26 21.49 -21.37 10.64
CA LEU A 26 21.79 -22.37 9.63
C LEU A 26 20.49 -23.06 9.21
N PHE A 27 20.23 -23.14 7.92
CA PHE A 27 19.03 -23.76 7.36
C PHE A 27 19.42 -25.04 6.65
N PHE A 28 18.84 -26.16 7.06
CA PHE A 28 19.13 -27.47 6.49
C PHE A 28 18.11 -27.86 5.42
N ASP A 29 18.62 -28.16 4.23
CA ASP A 29 17.87 -28.80 3.15
C ASP A 29 18.06 -30.32 3.22
N ASP A 30 16.99 -31.03 3.62
CA ASP A 30 16.98 -32.48 3.82
C ASP A 30 17.21 -33.28 2.52
N LYS A 31 16.85 -32.72 1.36
CA LYS A 31 17.00 -33.37 0.06
C LYS A 31 18.40 -33.16 -0.52
N LEU A 32 18.91 -31.93 -0.42
CA LEU A 32 20.23 -31.60 -0.95
C LEU A 32 21.35 -31.96 0.02
N ALA A 33 21.02 -32.27 1.27
CA ALA A 33 21.96 -32.44 2.37
C ALA A 33 22.92 -31.24 2.48
N LYS A 34 22.37 -30.03 2.34
CA LYS A 34 23.13 -28.77 2.34
C LYS A 34 22.65 -27.84 3.44
N PHE A 35 23.60 -27.12 4.01
CA PHE A 35 23.32 -26.00 4.89
C PHE A 35 23.38 -24.70 4.10
N THR A 36 22.40 -23.82 4.32
CA THR A 36 22.51 -22.41 3.99
C THR A 36 22.80 -21.65 5.27
N ASP A 37 23.96 -21.02 5.33
CA ASP A 37 24.38 -20.22 6.48
C ASP A 37 23.95 -18.76 6.29
N LEU A 38 23.06 -18.29 7.17
CA LEU A 38 22.63 -16.89 7.24
C LEU A 38 23.13 -16.19 8.51
N SER A 39 24.14 -16.73 9.19
CA SER A 39 24.73 -16.11 10.40
C SER A 39 25.32 -14.73 10.12
N GLY A 40 25.80 -14.48 8.89
CA GLY A 40 26.25 -13.16 8.44
C GLY A 40 25.12 -12.20 8.06
N VAL A 41 23.86 -12.65 8.00
CA VAL A 41 22.72 -11.78 7.67
C VAL A 41 22.27 -11.06 8.92
N ARG A 42 22.24 -9.73 8.84
CA ARG A 42 21.89 -8.84 9.95
C ARG A 42 20.61 -8.11 9.61
N LEU A 43 19.60 -8.29 10.45
CA LEU A 43 18.34 -7.56 10.37
C LEU A 43 18.56 -6.26 11.14
N LEU A 44 18.42 -5.12 10.47
CA LEU A 44 18.69 -3.80 11.06
C LEU A 44 17.40 -3.27 11.70
N ARG A 45 16.56 -2.60 10.91
CA ARG A 45 15.29 -2.04 11.38
C ARG A 45 14.14 -2.64 10.61
N CYS A 46 13.08 -3.05 11.30
CA CYS A 46 11.78 -3.29 10.69
C CYS A 46 10.75 -2.35 11.29
N GLY A 47 10.24 -1.41 10.50
CA GLY A 47 9.30 -0.41 11.01
C GLY A 47 8.44 0.20 9.91
N VAL A 48 7.71 1.24 10.29
CA VAL A 48 6.90 2.00 9.34
C VAL A 48 7.82 2.96 8.58
N ASP A 49 7.73 2.91 7.25
CA ASP A 49 8.49 3.81 6.36
C ASP A 49 7.62 4.97 5.85
N THR A 50 6.33 4.75 5.65
CA THR A 50 5.43 5.81 5.21
C THR A 50 4.01 5.49 5.64
N VAL A 51 3.31 6.51 6.13
CA VAL A 51 1.86 6.49 6.33
C VAL A 51 1.22 7.48 5.38
N ARG A 52 0.09 7.11 4.78
CA ARG A 52 -0.77 8.05 4.06
C ARG A 52 -2.18 7.98 4.63
N GLN A 53 -2.53 8.95 5.45
CA GLN A 53 -3.87 9.05 6.02
C GLN A 53 -4.79 9.80 5.06
N LEU A 54 -5.94 9.21 4.72
CA LEU A 54 -6.92 9.83 3.83
C LEU A 54 -8.05 10.46 4.66
N TYR A 55 -8.54 11.60 4.18
CA TYR A 55 -9.68 12.28 4.76
C TYR A 55 -10.68 12.67 3.67
N ASN A 56 -11.95 12.47 3.98
CA ASN A 56 -13.06 12.95 3.19
C ASN A 56 -13.59 14.26 3.77
N GLY A 57 -14.09 15.14 2.92
CA GLY A 57 -14.70 16.39 3.35
C GLY A 57 -14.88 17.33 2.16
N MET A 58 -15.32 18.54 2.44
CA MET A 58 -15.36 19.64 1.48
C MET A 58 -14.20 20.59 1.77
N ILE A 59 -13.46 21.04 0.76
CA ILE A 59 -12.34 21.94 0.99
C ILE A 59 -12.85 23.31 1.43
N ARG A 60 -12.27 23.83 2.50
CA ARG A 60 -12.48 25.21 2.95
C ARG A 60 -11.92 26.19 1.93
N LEU A 61 -12.68 27.23 1.58
CA LEU A 61 -12.33 28.15 0.49
C LEU A 61 -11.02 28.89 0.77
N GLU A 62 -10.79 29.25 2.03
CA GLU A 62 -9.57 29.89 2.52
C GLU A 62 -8.30 29.06 2.25
N VAL A 63 -8.41 27.73 2.20
CA VAL A 63 -7.26 26.85 1.90
C VAL A 63 -6.86 26.95 0.43
N MET A 64 -7.83 27.18 -0.45
CA MET A 64 -7.54 27.33 -1.88
C MET A 64 -6.82 28.65 -2.16
N ALA A 65 -7.12 29.70 -1.39
CA ALA A 65 -6.51 31.02 -1.52
C ALA A 65 -4.99 30.98 -1.27
N LEU A 66 -4.50 30.08 -0.40
CA LEU A 66 -3.07 29.88 -0.15
C LEU A 66 -2.28 29.59 -1.43
N PHE A 67 -2.89 28.91 -2.41
CA PHE A 67 -2.24 28.54 -3.67
C PHE A 67 -2.29 29.64 -4.73
N ASP A 68 -3.03 30.72 -4.48
CA ASP A 68 -3.09 31.92 -5.34
C ASP A 68 -2.12 33.01 -4.87
N GLU A 69 -1.62 32.94 -3.64
CA GLU A 69 -0.57 33.85 -3.14
C GLU A 69 0.72 33.73 -3.98
N PRO A 70 1.49 34.82 -4.17
CA PRO A 70 2.72 34.77 -4.97
C PRO A 70 3.89 34.09 -4.25
N GLU A 71 3.92 34.06 -2.92
CA GLU A 71 5.01 33.49 -2.12
C GLU A 71 5.00 31.96 -2.11
N ASP A 72 6.15 31.32 -2.31
CA ASP A 72 6.26 29.85 -2.28
C ASP A 72 6.09 29.24 -0.87
N ILE A 73 6.33 30.05 0.17
CA ILE A 73 6.19 29.66 1.58
C ILE A 73 4.98 30.36 2.16
N VAL A 74 4.08 29.58 2.77
CA VAL A 74 2.86 30.08 3.40
C VAL A 74 2.74 29.60 4.84
N GLU A 75 2.12 30.40 5.70
CA GLU A 75 1.76 29.99 7.05
C GLU A 75 0.34 29.43 7.06
N PHE A 76 0.18 28.19 7.53
CA PHE A 76 -1.11 27.54 7.61
C PHE A 76 -1.16 26.58 8.80
N ALA A 77 -2.25 26.66 9.57
CA ALA A 77 -2.49 25.84 10.75
C ALA A 77 -1.34 25.85 11.77
N GLY A 78 -0.65 26.99 11.93
CA GLY A 78 0.47 27.16 12.88
C GLY A 78 1.82 26.63 12.38
N PHE A 79 1.92 26.20 11.12
CA PHE A 79 3.17 25.74 10.52
C PHE A 79 3.48 26.51 9.23
N GLN A 80 4.77 26.58 8.90
CA GLN A 80 5.22 27.03 7.58
C GLN A 80 5.21 25.87 6.59
N TRP A 81 4.79 26.14 5.37
CA TRP A 81 4.68 25.14 4.31
C TRP A 81 5.27 25.67 3.02
N VAL A 82 6.03 24.83 2.34
CA VAL A 82 6.33 25.04 0.92
C VAL A 82 5.14 24.55 0.12
N LYS A 83 4.48 25.46 -0.62
CA LYS A 83 3.36 25.08 -1.48
C LYS A 83 3.83 24.65 -2.86
N GLY A 84 3.00 23.89 -3.56
CA GLY A 84 3.29 23.54 -4.95
C GLY A 84 2.13 22.84 -5.64
N ARG A 85 2.24 22.74 -6.96
CA ARG A 85 1.34 21.89 -7.77
C ARG A 85 1.91 20.49 -7.89
N VAL A 86 1.03 19.51 -7.98
CA VAL A 86 1.38 18.10 -8.19
C VAL A 86 0.73 17.58 -9.47
N GLY A 87 1.42 16.66 -10.14
CA GLY A 87 0.91 16.03 -11.36
C GLY A 87 -0.26 15.08 -11.08
N ARG A 88 -0.99 14.73 -12.15
CA ARG A 88 -2.18 13.86 -12.09
C ARG A 88 -1.92 12.49 -11.46
N ASP A 89 -0.70 11.98 -11.56
CA ASP A 89 -0.31 10.69 -11.00
C ASP A 89 -0.45 10.62 -9.47
N SER A 90 -0.37 11.76 -8.78
CA SER A 90 -0.60 11.82 -7.33
C SER A 90 -2.07 11.62 -6.95
N GLY A 91 -2.99 11.89 -7.89
CA GLY A 91 -4.43 11.97 -7.67
C GLY A 91 -4.92 13.32 -7.12
N TYR A 92 -4.01 14.23 -6.75
CA TYR A 92 -4.29 15.54 -6.15
C TYR A 92 -3.69 16.67 -6.99
N GLN A 93 -4.14 17.90 -6.78
CA GLN A 93 -3.72 19.07 -7.57
C GLN A 93 -2.64 19.90 -6.88
N TYR A 94 -2.70 19.97 -5.55
CA TYR A 94 -1.85 20.84 -4.75
C TYR A 94 -1.16 20.07 -3.63
N ARG A 95 0.00 20.59 -3.20
CA ARG A 95 0.72 20.11 -2.03
C ARG A 95 1.11 21.25 -1.10
N LEU A 96 1.05 21.00 0.19
CA LEU A 96 1.80 21.73 1.21
C LEU A 96 2.82 20.75 1.80
N GLN A 97 4.10 21.10 1.77
CA GLN A 97 5.19 20.24 2.23
C GLN A 97 6.00 20.95 3.30
N ASN A 98 6.20 20.27 4.43
CA ASN A 98 7.08 20.70 5.50
C ASN A 98 8.06 19.56 5.79
N ALA A 99 9.32 19.77 5.41
CA ALA A 99 10.37 18.76 5.56
C ALA A 99 10.78 18.58 7.03
N ASP A 100 10.72 19.64 7.83
CA ASP A 100 11.10 19.64 9.24
C ASP A 100 10.12 18.79 10.06
N THR A 101 8.82 18.99 9.88
CA THR A 101 7.78 18.14 10.50
C THR A 101 7.64 16.79 9.82
N GLY A 102 8.16 16.65 8.59
CA GLY A 102 8.08 15.41 7.82
C GLY A 102 6.71 15.11 7.25
N LEU A 103 5.90 16.14 7.01
CA LEU A 103 4.52 16.03 6.55
C LEU A 103 4.34 16.61 5.14
N ILE A 104 3.46 15.96 4.37
CA ILE A 104 2.97 16.47 3.09
C ILE A 104 1.44 16.39 3.07
N LEU A 105 0.77 17.52 2.90
CA LEU A 105 -0.67 17.57 2.65
C LEU A 105 -0.89 17.62 1.15
N LEU A 106 -1.48 16.57 0.59
CA LEU A 106 -1.96 16.54 -0.79
C LEU A 106 -3.44 16.93 -0.81
N ILE A 107 -3.73 18.05 -1.47
CA ILE A 107 -5.01 18.75 -1.40
C ILE A 107 -5.65 18.78 -2.80
N LYS A 108 -6.98 18.67 -2.82
CA LYS A 108 -7.85 18.71 -4.01
C LYS A 108 -7.64 17.52 -4.95
N ASN A 109 -8.46 16.48 -4.75
CA ASN A 109 -8.58 15.38 -5.70
C ASN A 109 -8.91 15.87 -7.13
N HIS A 110 -8.22 15.34 -8.14
CA HIS A 110 -8.49 15.66 -9.55
C HIS A 110 -9.87 15.22 -10.05
N ASN A 111 -10.43 14.17 -9.45
CA ASN A 111 -11.65 13.54 -9.92
C ASN A 111 -12.91 14.04 -9.20
N VAL A 112 -12.76 14.98 -8.25
CA VAL A 112 -13.86 15.51 -7.45
C VAL A 112 -13.88 17.03 -7.53
N LYS A 113 -15.07 17.58 -7.83
CA LYS A 113 -15.29 19.03 -7.89
C LYS A 113 -15.14 19.66 -6.50
N LEU A 114 -14.80 20.95 -6.43
CA LEU A 114 -14.41 21.61 -5.16
C LEU A 114 -15.59 21.69 -4.19
N GLU A 115 -16.77 21.93 -4.74
CA GLU A 115 -18.04 22.08 -4.06
C GLU A 115 -18.65 20.76 -3.54
N ASN A 116 -18.01 19.62 -3.82
CA ASN A 116 -18.50 18.31 -3.42
C ASN A 116 -17.72 17.76 -2.22
N ILE A 117 -18.41 17.06 -1.34
CA ILE A 117 -17.76 16.22 -0.32
C ILE A 117 -17.06 15.06 -1.04
N GLY A 118 -15.78 14.84 -0.73
CA GLY A 118 -15.00 13.74 -1.28
C GLY A 118 -13.61 13.60 -0.67
N PRO A 119 -12.78 12.67 -1.16
CA PRO A 119 -11.42 12.39 -0.67
C PRO A 119 -10.44 13.48 -1.07
N HIS A 120 -10.65 14.68 -0.55
CA HIS A 120 -9.95 15.90 -0.93
C HIS A 120 -8.61 16.11 -0.23
N LEU A 121 -8.33 15.37 0.83
CA LEU A 121 -7.08 15.46 1.56
C LEU A 121 -6.46 14.08 1.73
N LYS A 122 -5.15 14.04 1.53
CA LYS A 122 -4.28 12.95 1.94
C LYS A 122 -3.06 13.54 2.64
N ILE A 123 -2.78 13.10 3.85
CA ILE A 123 -1.58 13.50 4.57
C ILE A 123 -0.58 12.36 4.50
N GLU A 124 0.60 12.62 3.93
CA GLU A 124 1.72 11.69 3.91
C GLU A 124 2.70 12.02 5.04
N VAL A 125 3.08 11.01 5.81
CA VAL A 125 4.01 11.11 6.93
C VAL A 125 5.26 10.32 6.58
N SER A 126 6.40 10.98 6.67
CA SER A 126 7.72 10.43 6.37
C SER A 126 8.30 9.59 7.52
N PRO A 127 9.34 8.76 7.27
CA PRO A 127 9.91 7.89 8.30
C PRO A 127 10.37 8.64 9.56
N HIS A 128 11.00 9.82 9.40
CA HIS A 128 11.56 10.56 10.53
C HIS A 128 10.49 11.16 11.45
N ALA A 129 9.28 11.40 10.94
CA ALA A 129 8.15 11.85 11.73
C ALA A 129 7.39 10.70 12.42
N LEU A 130 7.64 9.46 11.99
CA LEU A 130 7.08 8.25 12.56
C LEU A 130 7.98 7.66 13.64
N ASP A 131 9.31 7.80 13.49
CA ASP A 131 10.30 7.26 14.42
C ASP A 131 10.13 7.85 15.83
N GLY A 132 9.80 6.99 16.80
CA GLY A 132 9.65 7.36 18.22
C GLY A 132 8.42 8.23 18.53
N ALA A 133 7.53 8.44 17.55
CA ALA A 133 6.29 9.20 17.77
C ALA A 133 5.21 8.31 18.39
N ASP A 134 4.57 8.80 19.44
CA ASP A 134 3.36 8.19 19.97
C ASP A 134 2.25 8.22 18.89
N PRO A 135 1.69 7.06 18.48
CA PRO A 135 0.74 7.01 17.37
C PRO A 135 -0.52 7.84 17.60
N ALA A 136 -1.00 7.95 18.84
CA ALA A 136 -2.19 8.72 19.17
C ALA A 136 -1.94 10.23 19.03
N THR A 137 -0.80 10.71 19.52
CA THR A 137 -0.36 12.10 19.38
C THR A 137 -0.17 12.48 17.92
N LEU A 138 0.52 11.63 17.14
CA LEU A 138 0.69 11.84 15.71
C LEU A 138 -0.68 11.90 15.01
N GLN A 139 -1.57 10.97 15.30
CA GLN A 139 -2.92 10.94 14.70
C GLN A 139 -3.73 12.19 15.05
N GLY A 140 -3.64 12.70 16.28
CA GLY A 140 -4.29 13.94 16.70
C GLY A 140 -3.83 15.13 15.86
N MET A 141 -2.52 15.27 15.63
CA MET A 141 -1.98 16.31 14.74
C MET A 141 -2.49 16.17 13.30
N LEU A 142 -2.60 14.94 12.78
CA LEU A 142 -3.17 14.71 11.44
C LEU A 142 -4.64 15.13 11.37
N ASP A 143 -5.41 14.84 12.43
CA ASP A 143 -6.84 15.17 12.51
C ASP A 143 -7.07 16.68 12.65
N ASP A 144 -6.19 17.39 13.39
CA ASP A 144 -6.21 18.85 13.50
C ASP A 144 -5.91 19.52 12.17
N LEU A 145 -4.85 19.07 11.47
CA LEU A 145 -4.52 19.55 10.12
C LEU A 145 -5.65 19.25 9.14
N ALA A 146 -6.29 18.08 9.24
CA ALA A 146 -7.42 17.73 8.38
C ALA A 146 -8.62 18.63 8.62
N SER A 147 -8.92 18.95 9.88
CA SER A 147 -10.00 19.86 10.27
C SER A 147 -9.74 21.30 9.83
N ALA A 148 -8.48 21.71 9.77
CA ALA A 148 -8.06 23.00 9.21
C ALA A 148 -8.22 23.06 7.68
N VAL A 149 -8.06 21.94 6.97
CA VAL A 149 -8.21 21.89 5.50
C VAL A 149 -9.67 21.71 5.06
N LEU A 150 -10.44 20.90 5.79
CA LEU A 150 -11.74 20.41 5.36
C LEU A 150 -12.87 20.87 6.29
N ALA A 151 -14.02 21.21 5.69
CA ALA A 151 -15.32 21.19 6.34
C ALA A 151 -15.97 19.80 6.18
N HIS A 152 -16.82 19.39 7.12
CA HIS A 152 -17.39 18.03 7.17
C HIS A 152 -16.30 16.95 7.09
N CYS A 153 -15.22 17.14 7.85
CA CYS A 153 -14.06 16.27 7.83
C CYS A 153 -14.41 14.90 8.43
N GLU A 154 -14.18 13.85 7.66
CA GLU A 154 -14.33 12.46 8.08
C GLU A 154 -13.06 11.67 7.76
N THR A 155 -12.53 10.97 8.76
CA THR A 155 -11.38 10.09 8.58
C THR A 155 -11.74 8.92 7.67
N ASN A 156 -10.93 8.72 6.64
CA ASN A 156 -10.98 7.58 5.73
C ASN A 156 -9.78 6.67 6.00
N GLN A 157 -9.71 5.49 5.36
CA GLN A 157 -8.68 4.51 5.69
C GLN A 157 -7.26 4.97 5.33
N CYS A 158 -6.26 4.59 6.14
CA CYS A 158 -4.85 4.86 5.85
C CYS A 158 -4.22 3.83 4.89
N ALA A 159 -3.15 4.23 4.21
CA ALA A 159 -2.19 3.33 3.58
C ALA A 159 -0.90 3.31 4.41
N VAL A 160 -0.24 2.16 4.49
CA VAL A 160 0.97 1.98 5.30
C VAL A 160 2.04 1.25 4.51
N HIS A 161 3.29 1.64 4.67
CA HIS A 161 4.46 0.96 4.14
C HIS A 161 5.30 0.42 5.29
N LEU A 162 5.57 -0.88 5.29
CA LEU A 162 6.46 -1.54 6.26
C LEU A 162 7.78 -1.86 5.57
N ALA A 163 8.90 -1.55 6.20
CA ALA A 163 10.23 -1.74 5.64
C ALA A 163 11.14 -2.46 6.61
N LEU A 164 11.76 -3.55 6.15
CA LEU A 164 12.88 -4.22 6.78
C LEU A 164 14.18 -3.87 6.04
N ASP A 165 15.16 -3.38 6.78
CA ASP A 165 16.53 -3.14 6.31
C ASP A 165 17.44 -4.29 6.74
N VAL A 166 18.30 -4.77 5.83
CA VAL A 166 19.21 -5.90 6.08
C VAL A 166 20.62 -5.67 5.52
N GLN A 167 21.61 -6.28 6.17
CA GLN A 167 22.99 -6.45 5.70
C GLN A 167 23.37 -7.93 5.58
N GLY A 168 24.46 -8.22 4.87
CA GLY A 168 24.93 -9.60 4.63
C GLY A 168 24.06 -10.41 3.68
N TRP A 169 23.00 -9.82 3.10
CA TRP A 169 22.15 -10.44 2.09
C TRP A 169 22.04 -9.56 0.84
N THR A 170 22.03 -10.19 -0.33
CA THR A 170 21.77 -9.55 -1.62
C THR A 170 20.77 -10.39 -2.41
N PRO A 171 19.81 -9.78 -3.14
CA PRO A 171 18.88 -10.53 -3.96
C PRO A 171 19.63 -11.32 -5.04
N SER A 172 19.28 -12.59 -5.18
CA SER A 172 19.85 -13.44 -6.24
C SER A 172 19.36 -13.01 -7.62
N ALA A 173 20.15 -13.30 -8.66
CA ALA A 173 19.79 -12.95 -10.05
C ALA A 173 18.47 -13.58 -10.51
N ASP A 174 18.10 -14.73 -9.94
CA ASP A 174 16.87 -15.47 -10.24
C ASP A 174 15.69 -15.11 -9.30
N ILE A 175 15.80 -14.07 -8.46
CA ILE A 175 14.76 -13.71 -7.48
C ILE A 175 13.40 -13.48 -8.14
N VAL A 176 13.38 -12.92 -9.35
CA VAL A 176 12.16 -12.68 -10.13
C VAL A 176 11.47 -13.99 -10.52
N GLU A 177 12.24 -15.00 -10.92
CA GLU A 177 11.72 -16.31 -11.31
C GLU A 177 11.19 -17.08 -10.09
N ARG A 178 11.85 -16.93 -8.94
CA ARG A 178 11.54 -17.67 -7.71
C ARG A 178 10.45 -17.02 -6.86
N MET A 179 10.22 -15.72 -7.02
CA MET A 179 9.15 -15.01 -6.31
C MET A 179 7.77 -15.46 -6.81
N ARG A 180 6.89 -15.85 -5.87
CA ARG A 180 5.50 -16.24 -6.13
C ARG A 180 4.57 -15.30 -5.40
N CYS A 181 3.70 -14.62 -6.12
CA CYS A 181 2.63 -13.81 -5.55
C CYS A 181 1.37 -13.88 -6.42
N ARG A 182 0.23 -13.42 -5.87
CA ARG A 182 -1.07 -13.49 -6.57
C ARG A 182 -1.12 -12.62 -7.83
N SER A 183 -0.39 -11.50 -7.83
CA SER A 183 -0.29 -10.62 -8.99
C SER A 183 0.80 -11.13 -9.93
N THR A 184 0.53 -11.14 -11.23
CA THR A 184 1.52 -11.49 -12.24
C THR A 184 2.43 -10.32 -12.64
N ARG A 185 2.19 -9.12 -12.09
CA ARG A 185 2.96 -7.92 -12.44
C ARG A 185 4.30 -7.92 -11.73
N VAL A 186 5.38 -7.89 -12.51
CA VAL A 186 6.75 -7.77 -12.02
C VAL A 186 7.47 -6.66 -12.78
N ARG A 187 8.20 -5.81 -12.06
CA ARG A 187 9.01 -4.74 -12.64
C ARG A 187 10.44 -4.82 -12.09
N GLN A 188 11.39 -4.62 -12.98
CA GLN A 188 12.81 -4.51 -12.64
C GLN A 188 13.33 -3.18 -13.18
N ILE A 189 14.06 -2.46 -12.34
CA ILE A 189 14.71 -1.20 -12.71
C ILE A 189 16.23 -1.39 -12.51
N SER A 190 16.98 -1.17 -13.58
CA SER A 190 18.45 -1.13 -13.59
C SER A 190 18.84 0.23 -14.18
N GLY A 191 19.81 0.94 -13.59
CA GLY A 191 20.24 2.27 -14.06
C GLY A 191 20.27 2.40 -15.59
N ILE A 192 19.45 3.31 -16.11
CA ILE A 192 19.16 3.66 -17.52
C ILE A 192 18.00 2.86 -18.19
N ASP A 193 17.69 1.61 -17.82
CA ASP A 193 16.63 0.81 -18.45
C ASP A 193 15.54 0.34 -17.47
N ARG A 194 14.29 0.73 -17.73
CA ARG A 194 13.10 0.20 -17.04
C ARG A 194 12.55 -0.99 -17.82
N ILE A 195 12.56 -2.17 -17.23
CA ILE A 195 12.02 -3.40 -17.83
C ILE A 195 10.74 -3.79 -17.06
N GLU A 196 9.59 -3.74 -17.73
CA GLU A 196 8.28 -4.19 -17.19
C GLU A 196 7.93 -5.54 -17.80
N PHE A 197 7.83 -6.59 -16.96
CA PHE A 197 7.55 -7.95 -17.41
C PHE A 197 6.04 -8.23 -17.39
N HIS A 198 5.49 -8.64 -18.53
CA HIS A 198 4.14 -9.20 -18.67
C HIS A 198 4.22 -10.64 -19.19
N GLY A 199 4.70 -11.58 -18.37
CA GLY A 199 4.75 -13.01 -18.71
C GLY A 199 5.86 -13.44 -19.69
N ASN A 200 6.54 -14.53 -19.34
CA ASN A 200 7.58 -15.31 -20.03
C ASN A 200 8.82 -14.57 -20.59
N ALA A 201 9.81 -14.46 -19.70
CA ALA A 201 11.27 -14.58 -19.86
C ALA A 201 12.03 -13.71 -20.86
N SER A 202 12.88 -12.82 -20.30
CA SER A 202 14.33 -12.70 -20.57
C SER A 202 14.93 -11.72 -19.55
N VAL A 203 15.79 -12.19 -18.65
CA VAL A 203 16.47 -11.35 -17.64
C VAL A 203 17.90 -11.08 -18.11
N TYR A 204 18.20 -9.83 -18.47
CA TYR A 204 19.56 -9.31 -18.53
C TYR A 204 19.61 -8.03 -17.71
N GLY A 205 20.47 -8.00 -16.68
CA GLY A 205 20.74 -6.82 -15.84
C GLY A 205 20.73 -7.13 -14.34
N ARG A 206 21.76 -6.66 -13.62
CA ARG A 206 21.80 -6.61 -12.16
C ARG A 206 20.81 -5.54 -11.69
N GLY A 207 19.56 -5.92 -11.43
CA GLY A 207 18.53 -4.98 -10.99
C GLY A 207 18.89 -4.32 -9.65
N GLU A 208 18.78 -3.00 -9.58
CA GLU A 208 18.95 -2.22 -8.34
C GLU A 208 17.64 -2.14 -7.55
N THR A 209 16.51 -2.36 -8.22
CA THR A 209 15.17 -2.37 -7.62
C THR A 209 14.28 -3.43 -8.28
N PHE A 210 13.65 -4.26 -7.47
CA PHE A 210 12.66 -5.27 -7.84
C PHE A 210 11.31 -4.90 -7.26
N MET A 211 10.24 -4.94 -8.07
CA MET A 211 8.89 -4.68 -7.60
C MET A 211 7.93 -5.79 -8.04
N PHE A 212 7.17 -6.32 -7.08
CA PHE A 212 6.18 -7.37 -7.29
C PHE A 212 4.82 -6.87 -6.85
N GLY A 213 3.77 -7.11 -7.64
CA GLY A 213 2.42 -6.66 -7.29
C GLY A 213 2.06 -5.28 -7.83
N SER A 214 1.03 -4.66 -7.24
CA SER A 214 0.41 -3.44 -7.76
C SER A 214 0.31 -2.35 -6.70
N ALA A 215 0.64 -1.12 -7.09
CA ALA A 215 0.56 0.07 -6.23
C ALA A 215 -0.88 0.37 -5.72
N ASN A 216 -1.91 -0.02 -6.49
CA ASN A 216 -3.31 0.12 -6.08
C ASN A 216 -3.83 -1.05 -5.23
N GLY A 217 -2.92 -1.94 -4.82
CA GLY A 217 -3.20 -3.10 -3.99
C GLY A 217 -2.08 -3.30 -2.99
N MET A 218 -1.43 -4.46 -3.04
CA MET A 218 -0.25 -4.73 -2.24
C MET A 218 0.95 -4.86 -3.18
N GLN A 219 2.07 -4.26 -2.79
CA GLN A 219 3.31 -4.29 -3.57
C GLN A 219 4.50 -4.59 -2.65
N LEU A 220 5.40 -5.46 -3.11
CA LEU A 220 6.71 -5.68 -2.51
C LEU A 220 7.75 -4.94 -3.34
N CYS A 221 8.63 -4.18 -2.69
CA CYS A 221 9.80 -3.55 -3.28
C CYS A 221 11.06 -4.08 -2.59
N ILE A 222 12.05 -4.53 -3.37
CA ILE A 222 13.37 -4.93 -2.87
C ILE A 222 14.41 -4.07 -3.59
N TYR A 223 15.22 -3.30 -2.85
CA TYR A 223 16.17 -2.38 -3.48
C TYR A 223 17.39 -2.08 -2.61
N ASN A 224 18.45 -1.60 -3.26
CA ASN A 224 19.66 -1.13 -2.58
C ASN A 224 19.35 0.21 -1.89
N LYS A 225 19.18 0.16 -0.57
CA LYS A 225 18.78 1.31 0.23
C LYS A 225 19.95 2.26 0.47
N THR A 226 21.19 1.77 0.57
CA THR A 226 22.38 2.63 0.66
C THR A 226 22.52 3.53 -0.57
N LEU A 227 22.39 2.96 -1.77
CA LEU A 227 22.43 3.74 -3.02
C LEU A 227 21.27 4.73 -3.10
N GLN A 228 20.05 4.30 -2.75
CA GLN A 228 18.88 5.16 -2.75
C GLN A 228 19.02 6.32 -1.75
N ALA A 229 19.48 6.06 -0.53
CA ALA A 229 19.66 7.06 0.52
C ALA A 229 20.73 8.09 0.13
N ARG A 230 21.83 7.65 -0.49
CA ARG A 230 22.87 8.53 -1.03
C ARG A 230 22.33 9.41 -2.16
N ALA A 231 21.55 8.86 -3.08
CA ALA A 231 20.96 9.62 -4.18
C ALA A 231 19.93 10.67 -3.72
N THR A 232 19.32 10.46 -2.55
CA THR A 232 18.36 11.41 -1.95
C THR A 232 18.93 12.27 -0.84
N ASP A 233 20.26 12.26 -0.65
CA ASP A 233 20.96 13.03 0.40
C ASP A 233 20.42 12.79 1.82
N LYS A 234 20.13 11.52 2.13
CA LYS A 234 19.57 11.07 3.43
C LYS A 234 20.41 9.97 4.08
N LEU A 235 21.63 9.74 3.58
CA LEU A 235 22.45 8.61 4.06
C LEU A 235 22.77 8.76 5.55
N ASP A 236 23.14 9.95 6.01
CA ASP A 236 23.49 10.19 7.42
C ASP A 236 22.32 9.88 8.37
N TYR A 237 21.11 10.32 8.01
CA TYR A 237 19.89 9.99 8.75
C TYR A 237 19.69 8.46 8.81
N TRP A 238 19.79 7.77 7.68
CA TRP A 238 19.59 6.32 7.65
C TRP A 238 20.69 5.54 8.37
N SER A 239 21.95 5.98 8.28
CA SER A 239 23.07 5.41 9.05
C SER A 239 22.84 5.54 10.55
N ASN A 240 22.31 6.67 11.02
CA ASN A 240 21.92 6.83 12.43
C ASN A 240 20.76 5.90 12.82
N VAL A 241 19.74 5.76 11.97
CA VAL A 241 18.62 4.84 12.19
C VAL A 241 19.13 3.40 12.30
N TRP A 242 20.01 2.97 11.39
CA TRP A 242 20.58 1.62 11.39
C TRP A 242 21.53 1.35 12.55
N ALA A 243 22.28 2.36 12.99
CA ALA A 243 23.20 2.27 14.12
C ALA A 243 22.51 2.33 15.49
N SER A 244 21.23 2.72 15.55
CA SER A 244 20.49 2.75 16.81
C SER A 244 20.32 1.35 17.41
N LEU A 245 20.08 1.24 18.72
CA LEU A 245 19.78 -0.04 19.41
C LEU A 245 18.48 -0.70 18.88
N ASN A 246 17.60 0.09 18.26
CA ASN A 246 16.46 -0.41 17.48
C ASN A 246 16.89 -1.02 16.13
N GLY A 247 18.19 -1.06 15.84
CA GLY A 247 18.82 -1.79 14.75
C GLY A 247 19.06 -3.27 15.05
N ASP A 248 18.69 -3.75 16.24
CA ASP A 248 18.65 -5.16 16.59
C ASP A 248 17.20 -5.56 16.93
N PRO A 249 16.47 -6.30 16.08
CA PRO A 249 15.13 -6.80 16.41
C PRO A 249 15.09 -7.79 17.58
N PHE A 250 16.25 -8.14 18.17
CA PHE A 250 16.41 -9.01 19.34
C PHE A 250 16.64 -8.26 20.66
N GLY A 251 16.87 -6.94 20.65
CA GLY A 251 16.68 -6.05 21.81
C GLY A 251 17.83 -5.87 22.81
N ASP A 252 18.87 -6.72 22.81
CA ASP A 252 19.86 -6.72 23.91
C ASP A 252 21.34 -6.76 23.44
N GLY A 253 21.63 -6.52 22.14
CA GLY A 253 22.95 -6.67 21.53
C GLY A 253 23.70 -5.37 21.15
N GLU A 254 24.95 -5.52 20.70
CA GLU A 254 25.70 -4.46 20.01
C GLU A 254 25.00 -4.09 18.68
N PRO A 255 25.05 -2.82 18.23
CA PRO A 255 24.45 -2.41 16.97
C PRO A 255 24.92 -3.30 15.81
N ALA A 256 23.96 -3.95 15.15
CA ALA A 256 24.27 -4.89 14.07
C ALA A 256 24.80 -4.20 12.80
N TYR A 257 24.69 -2.87 12.69
CA TYR A 257 25.04 -2.13 11.48
C TYR A 257 26.55 -1.98 11.27
N ASN A 258 27.03 -2.32 10.05
CA ASN A 258 28.38 -2.01 9.57
C ASN A 258 28.32 -0.93 8.49
N PRO A 259 28.95 0.25 8.67
CA PRO A 259 28.92 1.32 7.67
C PRO A 259 29.59 0.96 6.33
N GLU A 260 30.46 -0.04 6.29
CA GLU A 260 31.15 -0.49 5.07
C GLU A 260 30.29 -1.41 4.20
N GLU A 261 29.19 -1.95 4.75
CA GLU A 261 28.32 -2.89 4.06
C GLU A 261 27.08 -2.23 3.46
N THR A 262 26.66 -2.72 2.30
CA THR A 262 25.45 -2.27 1.64
C THR A 262 24.20 -2.74 2.37
N VAL A 263 23.27 -1.82 2.60
CA VAL A 263 21.94 -2.11 3.14
C VAL A 263 20.95 -2.34 2.01
N TRP A 264 20.27 -3.48 2.04
CA TRP A 264 19.12 -3.79 1.20
C TRP A 264 17.83 -3.59 1.99
N ARG A 265 16.80 -3.07 1.33
CA ARG A 265 15.47 -2.91 1.92
C ARG A 265 14.46 -3.83 1.27
N ILE A 266 13.63 -4.43 2.12
CA ILE A 266 12.44 -5.20 1.79
C ILE A 266 11.24 -4.38 2.28
N GLU A 267 10.51 -3.76 1.36
CA GLU A 267 9.40 -2.84 1.66
C GLU A 267 8.07 -3.43 1.16
N PHE A 268 7.11 -3.64 2.07
CA PHE A 268 5.73 -3.98 1.76
C PHE A 268 4.86 -2.73 1.81
N ARG A 269 4.22 -2.42 0.68
CA ARG A 269 3.33 -1.27 0.51
C ARG A 269 1.88 -1.74 0.49
N PHE A 270 1.11 -1.29 1.47
CA PHE A 270 -0.31 -1.60 1.60
C PHE A 270 -1.13 -0.38 1.20
N HIS A 271 -1.79 -0.45 0.06
CA HIS A 271 -2.76 0.56 -0.35
C HIS A 271 -3.94 0.59 0.65
N HIS A 272 -4.58 1.75 0.80
CA HIS A 272 -5.67 1.95 1.78
C HIS A 272 -6.83 0.97 1.61
N SER A 273 -7.12 0.53 0.39
CA SER A 273 -8.13 -0.51 0.15
C SER A 273 -7.74 -1.87 0.73
N ILE A 274 -6.45 -2.19 0.82
CA ILE A 274 -5.95 -3.43 1.44
C ILE A 274 -6.03 -3.32 2.95
N VAL A 275 -5.62 -2.19 3.51
CA VAL A 275 -5.74 -1.92 4.95
C VAL A 275 -7.21 -1.94 5.37
N GLN A 276 -8.12 -1.40 4.56
CA GLN A 276 -9.57 -1.49 4.79
C GLN A 276 -10.05 -2.94 4.85
N GLN A 277 -9.70 -3.73 3.84
CA GLN A 277 -10.09 -5.15 3.80
C GLN A 277 -9.51 -5.95 4.95
N PHE A 278 -8.29 -5.61 5.38
CA PHE A 278 -7.65 -6.23 6.53
C PHE A 278 -8.36 -5.86 7.83
N SER A 279 -8.67 -4.57 8.02
CA SER A 279 -9.40 -4.03 9.17
C SER A 279 -10.83 -4.62 9.29
N GLU A 280 -11.54 -4.77 8.17
CA GLU A 280 -12.89 -5.32 8.11
C GLU A 280 -12.93 -6.85 8.17
N GLY A 281 -11.80 -7.53 7.90
CA GLY A 281 -11.74 -8.99 7.80
C GLY A 281 -11.09 -9.70 8.97
N SER A 282 -10.22 -9.00 9.69
CA SER A 282 -9.50 -9.54 10.83
C SER A 282 -10.35 -9.44 12.08
N LYS A 283 -10.33 -10.48 12.91
CA LYS A 283 -11.19 -10.60 14.09
C LYS A 283 -10.35 -10.67 15.36
N LEU A 284 -10.75 -9.92 16.37
CA LEU A 284 -10.23 -10.06 17.74
C LEU A 284 -10.73 -11.37 18.35
N SER A 285 -10.13 -11.79 19.48
CA SER A 285 -10.61 -12.96 20.25
C SER A 285 -12.08 -12.86 20.67
N SER A 286 -12.63 -11.64 20.79
CA SER A 286 -14.07 -11.40 21.04
C SER A 286 -14.97 -11.76 19.85
N GLY A 287 -14.39 -11.97 18.65
CA GLY A 287 -15.10 -12.17 17.40
C GLY A 287 -15.43 -10.89 16.63
N GLU A 288 -15.21 -9.72 17.25
CA GLU A 288 -15.39 -8.40 16.62
C GLU A 288 -14.29 -8.13 15.58
N VAL A 289 -14.63 -7.36 14.55
CA VAL A 289 -13.64 -6.90 13.57
C VAL A 289 -12.81 -5.78 14.15
N ILE A 290 -11.54 -5.67 13.73
CA ILE A 290 -10.67 -4.56 14.17
C ILE A 290 -11.30 -3.20 13.85
N GLY A 291 -11.85 -3.03 12.63
CA GLY A 291 -12.65 -1.87 12.26
C GLY A 291 -11.93 -0.51 12.28
N CYS A 292 -10.60 -0.49 12.42
CA CYS A 292 -9.80 0.74 12.44
C CYS A 292 -9.77 1.46 11.08
N ARG A 293 -9.68 2.80 11.14
CA ARG A 293 -9.53 3.71 9.98
C ARG A 293 -8.30 4.63 10.04
N THR A 294 -7.66 4.68 11.20
CA THR A 294 -6.55 5.58 11.53
C THR A 294 -5.24 4.82 11.57
N TYR A 295 -4.11 5.52 11.42
CA TYR A 295 -2.80 4.95 11.68
C TYR A 295 -2.67 4.47 13.12
N ALA A 296 -3.10 5.27 14.10
CA ALA A 296 -3.08 4.90 15.51
C ALA A 296 -3.80 3.57 15.78
N GLY A 297 -5.01 3.39 15.21
CA GLY A 297 -5.76 2.15 15.35
C GLY A 297 -5.16 0.95 14.62
N LEU A 298 -4.30 1.18 13.62
CA LEU A 298 -3.61 0.13 12.88
C LEU A 298 -2.32 -0.35 13.57
N CYS A 299 -1.67 0.53 14.35
CA CYS A 299 -0.36 0.26 14.97
C CYS A 299 -0.26 -1.09 15.70
N PRO A 300 -1.22 -1.48 16.55
CA PRO A 300 -1.18 -2.77 17.27
C PRO A 300 -1.20 -4.02 16.36
N HIS A 301 -1.50 -3.84 15.07
CA HIS A 301 -1.72 -4.90 14.09
C HIS A 301 -0.68 -4.95 12.98
N LEU A 302 0.35 -4.09 13.01
CA LEU A 302 1.35 -4.00 11.95
C LEU A 302 2.17 -5.28 11.78
N GLN A 303 2.45 -6.01 12.87
CA GLN A 303 3.08 -7.33 12.78
C GLN A 303 2.21 -8.33 12.00
N GLY A 304 0.90 -8.33 12.22
CA GLY A 304 -0.03 -9.18 11.47
C GLY A 304 -0.04 -8.85 9.97
N LEU A 305 0.09 -7.56 9.62
CA LEU A 305 0.26 -7.13 8.24
C LEU A 305 1.58 -7.61 7.63
N TRP A 306 2.68 -7.55 8.40
CA TRP A 306 3.99 -8.05 7.99
C TRP A 306 3.94 -9.54 7.64
N GLU A 307 3.44 -10.36 8.56
CA GLU A 307 3.28 -11.81 8.37
C GLU A 307 2.37 -12.12 7.18
N TYR A 308 1.26 -11.41 7.06
CA TYR A 308 0.35 -11.55 5.92
C TYR A 308 1.03 -11.25 4.58
N ALA A 309 1.92 -10.25 4.54
CA ALA A 309 2.66 -9.91 3.33
C ALA A 309 3.73 -10.96 3.00
N CYS A 310 4.46 -11.48 4.00
CA CYS A 310 5.41 -12.59 3.84
C CYS A 310 4.74 -13.89 3.35
N ASP A 311 3.48 -14.13 3.70
CA ASP A 311 2.70 -15.26 3.18
C ASP A 311 2.11 -14.99 1.77
N SER A 312 1.93 -13.72 1.41
CA SER A 312 1.35 -13.31 0.13
C SER A 312 2.40 -13.19 -0.99
N PHE A 313 3.61 -12.74 -0.65
CA PHE A 313 4.79 -12.76 -1.51
C PHE A 313 5.72 -13.83 -0.98
N ARG A 314 6.00 -14.84 -1.79
CA ARG A 314 6.71 -16.03 -1.33
C ARG A 314 7.95 -16.23 -2.18
N LEU A 315 9.12 -15.98 -1.60
CA LEU A 315 10.37 -16.36 -2.24
C LEU A 315 10.63 -17.84 -1.95
N LEU A 316 10.61 -18.65 -3.00
CA LEU A 316 10.73 -20.11 -2.90
C LEU A 316 12.09 -20.60 -3.38
N LEU A 317 12.50 -21.77 -2.94
CA LEU A 317 13.57 -22.51 -3.61
C LEU A 317 13.12 -23.03 -4.97
N LYS A 318 14.06 -23.60 -5.74
CA LYS A 318 13.73 -24.28 -7.02
C LYS A 318 12.71 -25.40 -6.83
N ASP A 319 12.76 -26.09 -5.69
CA ASP A 319 11.64 -26.93 -5.24
C ASP A 319 10.60 -26.02 -4.57
N PRO A 320 9.43 -25.77 -5.20
CA PRO A 320 8.43 -24.83 -4.70
C PRO A 320 7.72 -25.31 -3.42
N LYS A 321 8.05 -26.51 -2.91
CA LYS A 321 7.62 -26.98 -1.60
C LYS A 321 8.24 -26.19 -0.46
N TRP A 322 9.39 -25.54 -0.67
CA TRP A 322 10.16 -24.90 0.39
C TRP A 322 10.34 -23.40 0.17
N TYR A 323 10.23 -22.64 1.26
CA TYR A 323 10.66 -21.26 1.30
C TYR A 323 12.18 -21.15 1.16
N ASP A 324 12.63 -20.07 0.54
CA ASP A 324 14.02 -19.65 0.60
C ASP A 324 14.45 -19.42 2.07
N PRO A 325 15.69 -19.80 2.47
CA PRO A 325 16.19 -19.59 3.83
C PRO A 325 16.04 -18.14 4.30
N PHE A 326 16.36 -17.17 3.44
CA PHE A 326 16.24 -15.74 3.80
C PHE A 326 14.79 -15.34 4.02
N TRP A 327 13.88 -15.84 3.18
CA TRP A 327 12.44 -15.58 3.36
C TRP A 327 11.92 -16.18 4.66
N SER A 328 12.41 -17.37 5.03
CA SER A 328 12.09 -18.00 6.31
C SER A 328 12.61 -17.17 7.47
N LEU A 329 13.83 -16.65 7.38
CA LEU A 329 14.43 -15.79 8.39
C LEU A 329 13.58 -14.54 8.67
N ILE A 330 13.27 -13.77 7.63
CA ILE A 330 12.53 -12.51 7.80
C ILE A 330 11.06 -12.74 8.20
N THR A 331 10.49 -13.89 7.85
CA THR A 331 9.11 -14.23 8.23
C THR A 331 9.02 -14.63 9.70
N LEU A 332 10.01 -15.39 10.19
CA LEU A 332 9.95 -16.00 11.52
C LEU A 332 10.57 -15.13 12.62
N GLU A 333 11.50 -14.22 12.28
CA GLU A 333 12.26 -13.47 13.29
C GLU A 333 12.04 -11.97 13.32
N THR A 334 11.45 -11.41 12.26
CA THR A 334 11.27 -9.96 12.19
C THR A 334 10.15 -9.53 13.13
N LYS A 335 10.45 -8.56 13.99
CA LYS A 335 9.47 -7.82 14.77
C LYS A 335 9.32 -6.42 14.20
N VAL A 336 8.09 -6.02 13.90
CA VAL A 336 7.77 -4.64 13.51
C VAL A 336 7.87 -3.75 14.74
N GLN A 337 8.79 -2.80 14.70
CA GLN A 337 9.03 -1.81 15.73
C GLN A 337 8.07 -0.64 15.54
N VAL A 338 7.22 -0.44 16.55
CA VAL A 338 6.27 0.67 16.67
C VAL A 338 6.01 0.89 18.16
N GLU A 339 5.74 2.13 18.55
CA GLU A 339 5.38 2.51 19.92
C GLU A 339 3.93 2.09 20.25
N ALA A 340 3.63 0.79 20.14
CA ALA A 340 2.34 0.20 20.47
C ALA A 340 2.49 -1.29 20.83
N ASP A 341 1.74 -1.74 21.85
CA ASP A 341 1.73 -3.16 22.24
C ASP A 341 1.12 -4.03 21.11
N PRO A 342 1.84 -5.06 20.63
CA PRO A 342 1.35 -5.88 19.54
C PRO A 342 0.20 -6.81 20.00
N LEU A 343 -0.87 -6.89 19.21
CA LEU A 343 -2.07 -7.71 19.51
C LEU A 343 -2.09 -9.06 18.77
N ILE A 344 -0.93 -9.58 18.37
CA ILE A 344 -0.80 -10.76 17.49
C ILE A 344 -1.45 -12.00 18.08
N GLU A 345 -1.21 -12.28 19.37
CA GLU A 345 -1.75 -13.48 20.04
C GLU A 345 -3.27 -13.43 20.25
N ARG A 346 -3.88 -12.26 20.04
CA ARG A 346 -5.29 -11.97 20.34
C ARG A 346 -6.12 -11.67 19.09
N THR A 347 -5.54 -11.80 17.89
CA THR A 347 -6.18 -11.38 16.64
C THR A 347 -5.96 -12.40 15.52
N GLU A 348 -7.04 -12.87 14.90
CA GLU A 348 -6.98 -13.64 13.65
C GLU A 348 -6.95 -12.68 12.46
N TYR A 349 -5.82 -12.64 11.75
CA TYR A 349 -5.62 -11.71 10.64
C TYR A 349 -6.09 -12.27 9.30
N ARG A 350 -7.01 -11.56 8.64
CA ARG A 350 -7.52 -11.94 7.32
C ARG A 350 -8.05 -10.73 6.55
N ARG A 351 -7.94 -10.78 5.21
CA ARG A 351 -8.66 -9.84 4.34
C ARG A 351 -10.10 -10.27 4.11
N TYR A 352 -11.01 -9.33 4.33
CA TYR A 352 -12.38 -9.39 3.82
C TYR A 352 -12.39 -8.96 2.35
N TYR A 353 -12.96 -9.77 1.47
CA TYR A 353 -13.22 -9.37 0.09
C TYR A 353 -14.71 -9.07 -0.02
N LYS A 354 -15.07 -7.90 -0.55
CA LYS A 354 -16.46 -7.56 -0.84
C LYS A 354 -17.09 -8.70 -1.65
N THR A 355 -18.10 -9.34 -1.08
CA THR A 355 -18.90 -10.34 -1.78
C THR A 355 -19.85 -9.64 -2.75
N ALA A 356 -20.39 -10.37 -3.72
CA ALA A 356 -21.37 -9.83 -4.67
C ALA A 356 -22.61 -9.20 -3.99
N GLN A 357 -22.85 -9.50 -2.71
CA GLN A 357 -23.94 -8.96 -1.91
C GLN A 357 -23.70 -7.52 -1.43
N GLY A 358 -22.44 -7.05 -1.39
CA GLY A 358 -22.06 -5.67 -1.00
C GLY A 358 -21.96 -4.70 -2.18
N PHE A 359 -22.89 -4.79 -3.12
CA PHE A 359 -22.86 -4.09 -4.40
C PHE A 359 -23.02 -2.57 -4.24
N SER A 360 -21.93 -1.81 -4.42
CA SER A 360 -21.92 -0.34 -4.30
C SER A 360 -22.67 0.43 -5.41
N GLY A 361 -23.25 -0.26 -6.40
CA GLY A 361 -23.95 0.41 -7.51
C GLY A 361 -23.07 1.05 -8.58
N LYS A 362 -21.78 1.29 -8.29
CA LYS A 362 -20.82 1.90 -9.23
C LYS A 362 -20.75 1.17 -10.58
N ASN A 363 -20.87 -0.15 -10.59
CA ASN A 363 -20.89 -0.91 -11.83
C ASN A 363 -22.17 -0.67 -12.64
N CYS A 364 -23.32 -0.44 -12.01
CA CYS A 364 -24.55 -0.03 -12.71
C CYS A 364 -24.36 1.32 -13.39
N GLU A 365 -23.73 2.28 -12.71
CA GLU A 365 -23.45 3.62 -13.26
C GLU A 365 -22.45 3.57 -14.43
N MET A 366 -21.35 2.82 -14.26
CA MET A 366 -20.38 2.60 -15.33
C MET A 366 -21.01 1.90 -16.54
N PHE A 367 -21.81 0.86 -16.28
CA PHE A 367 -22.53 0.15 -17.34
C PHE A 367 -23.46 1.09 -18.09
N LEU A 368 -24.31 1.88 -17.42
CA LEU A 368 -25.20 2.82 -18.09
C LEU A 368 -24.43 3.87 -18.91
N GLY A 369 -23.28 4.35 -18.42
CA GLY A 369 -22.43 5.28 -19.16
C GLY A 369 -21.85 4.66 -20.44
N GLN A 370 -21.40 3.40 -20.38
CA GLN A 370 -20.89 2.66 -21.54
C GLN A 370 -22.01 2.28 -22.51
N PHE A 371 -23.12 1.77 -21.98
CA PHE A 371 -24.34 1.44 -22.73
C PHE A 371 -24.85 2.64 -23.52
N ALA A 372 -25.03 3.80 -22.87
CA ALA A 372 -25.44 5.04 -23.53
C ALA A 372 -24.46 5.46 -24.63
N SER A 373 -23.16 5.21 -24.45
CA SER A 373 -22.14 5.54 -25.44
C SER A 373 -22.21 4.61 -26.67
N LEU A 374 -22.48 3.31 -26.49
CA LEU A 374 -22.67 2.36 -27.59
C LEU A 374 -23.98 2.62 -28.35
N ILE A 375 -25.07 2.83 -27.63
CA ILE A 375 -26.37 3.22 -28.19
C ILE A 375 -26.25 4.50 -29.04
N ALA A 376 -25.54 5.50 -28.51
CA ALA A 376 -25.33 6.75 -29.22
C ALA A 376 -24.45 6.60 -30.46
N ARG A 377 -23.45 5.70 -30.43
CA ARG A 377 -22.62 5.39 -31.60
C ARG A 377 -23.43 4.80 -32.75
N GLU A 378 -24.33 3.88 -32.44
CA GLU A 378 -25.19 3.20 -33.42
C GLU A 378 -26.47 3.99 -33.76
N ARG A 379 -26.62 5.23 -33.27
CA ARG A 379 -27.81 6.09 -33.48
C ARG A 379 -29.13 5.40 -33.12
N ILE A 380 -29.12 4.51 -32.13
CA ILE A 380 -30.32 3.80 -31.70
C ILE A 380 -31.23 4.79 -30.95
N PRO A 381 -32.51 4.93 -31.36
CA PRO A 381 -33.44 5.83 -30.67
C PRO A 381 -33.57 5.48 -29.18
N SER A 382 -33.60 6.49 -28.31
CA SER A 382 -33.55 6.30 -26.85
C SER A 382 -34.66 5.40 -26.30
N LYS A 383 -35.85 5.41 -26.92
CA LYS A 383 -36.95 4.49 -26.59
C LYS A 383 -36.59 3.03 -26.87
N LYS A 384 -36.03 2.74 -28.05
CA LYS A 384 -35.56 1.40 -28.43
C LYS A 384 -34.38 0.95 -27.56
N ALA A 385 -33.51 1.88 -27.17
CA ALA A 385 -32.43 1.60 -26.23
C ALA A 385 -32.94 1.18 -24.85
N LEU A 386 -34.00 1.83 -24.34
CA LEU A 386 -34.63 1.43 -23.08
C LEU A 386 -35.30 0.05 -23.18
N GLU A 387 -35.98 -0.24 -24.29
CA GLU A 387 -36.56 -1.56 -24.55
C GLU A 387 -35.50 -2.65 -24.55
N VAL A 388 -34.38 -2.45 -25.25
CA VAL A 388 -33.25 -3.40 -25.28
C VAL A 388 -32.54 -3.49 -23.94
N GLY A 389 -32.40 -2.38 -23.21
CA GLY A 389 -31.83 -2.39 -21.86
C GLY A 389 -32.63 -3.30 -20.93
N ARG A 390 -33.96 -3.19 -20.97
CA ARG A 390 -34.88 -3.99 -20.15
C ARG A 390 -34.84 -5.49 -20.43
N THR A 391 -34.36 -5.93 -21.60
CA THR A 391 -34.23 -7.37 -21.89
C THR A 391 -32.96 -7.98 -21.30
N LEU A 392 -32.05 -7.16 -20.76
CA LEU A 392 -30.84 -7.66 -20.13
C LEU A 392 -31.20 -8.44 -18.85
N PRO A 393 -30.68 -9.68 -18.67
CA PRO A 393 -31.02 -10.52 -17.52
C PRO A 393 -30.75 -9.87 -16.15
N PHE A 394 -29.84 -8.89 -16.10
CA PHE A 394 -29.44 -8.17 -14.91
C PHE A 394 -30.06 -6.76 -14.78
N TRP A 395 -31.04 -6.40 -15.62
CA TRP A 395 -31.62 -5.05 -15.61
C TRP A 395 -32.22 -4.66 -14.25
N HIS A 396 -32.84 -5.61 -13.55
CA HIS A 396 -33.37 -5.43 -12.20
C HIS A 396 -32.33 -4.86 -11.22
N VAL A 397 -31.05 -5.24 -11.33
CA VAL A 397 -29.96 -4.72 -10.49
C VAL A 397 -29.75 -3.22 -10.69
N ILE A 398 -29.94 -2.72 -11.92
CA ILE A 398 -29.85 -1.29 -12.24
C ILE A 398 -31.07 -0.55 -11.67
N GLU A 399 -32.26 -1.13 -11.82
CA GLU A 399 -33.49 -0.54 -11.28
C GLU A 399 -33.45 -0.45 -9.75
N ASP A 400 -33.01 -1.51 -9.07
CA ASP A 400 -32.86 -1.54 -7.62
C ASP A 400 -31.85 -0.49 -7.13
N HIS A 401 -30.71 -0.35 -7.82
CA HIS A 401 -29.69 0.66 -7.49
C HIS A 401 -30.23 2.09 -7.56
N TYR A 402 -30.92 2.45 -8.64
CA TYR A 402 -31.46 3.80 -8.79
C TYR A 402 -32.70 4.03 -7.91
N THR A 403 -33.49 3.00 -7.65
CA THR A 403 -34.59 3.04 -6.67
C THR A 403 -34.06 3.34 -5.27
N ALA A 404 -32.97 2.69 -4.87
CA ALA A 404 -32.29 2.98 -3.60
C ALA A 404 -31.74 4.42 -3.52
N LYS A 405 -31.47 5.06 -4.67
CA LYS A 405 -31.13 6.48 -4.79
C LYS A 405 -32.35 7.42 -4.83
N GLY A 406 -33.55 6.90 -4.65
CA GLY A 406 -34.80 7.67 -4.66
C GLY A 406 -35.35 7.98 -6.05
N TYR A 407 -34.87 7.33 -7.11
CA TYR A 407 -35.41 7.51 -8.46
C TYR A 407 -36.67 6.67 -8.62
N SER A 408 -37.72 7.24 -9.21
CA SER A 408 -38.78 6.43 -9.79
C SER A 408 -38.32 5.76 -11.09
N THR A 409 -39.04 4.74 -11.56
CA THR A 409 -38.80 4.12 -12.88
C THR A 409 -38.77 5.17 -14.00
N ARG A 410 -39.65 6.18 -13.92
CA ARG A 410 -39.71 7.27 -14.90
C ARG A 410 -38.50 8.20 -14.83
N ASP A 411 -37.94 8.42 -13.63
CA ASP A 411 -36.73 9.21 -13.45
C ASP A 411 -35.51 8.48 -14.00
N LEU A 412 -35.44 7.16 -13.84
CA LEU A 412 -34.40 6.33 -14.43
C LEU A 412 -34.46 6.35 -15.97
N GLU A 413 -35.65 6.21 -16.56
CA GLU A 413 -35.83 6.33 -18.02
C GLU A 413 -35.37 7.69 -18.54
N LYS A 414 -35.77 8.77 -17.86
CA LYS A 414 -35.35 10.14 -18.19
C LYS A 414 -33.85 10.31 -18.06
N HIS A 415 -33.24 9.75 -17.02
CA HIS A 415 -31.81 9.80 -16.79
C HIS A 415 -31.04 9.12 -17.94
N ILE A 416 -31.43 7.91 -18.32
CA ILE A 416 -30.80 7.16 -19.42
C ILE A 416 -31.00 7.89 -20.76
N CYS A 417 -32.20 8.40 -21.04
CA CYS A 417 -32.45 9.23 -22.22
C CYS A 417 -31.56 10.49 -22.22
N GLY A 418 -31.39 11.12 -21.06
CA GLY A 418 -30.50 12.25 -20.85
C GLY A 418 -29.04 11.91 -21.15
N LEU A 419 -28.54 10.77 -20.67
CA LEU A 419 -27.18 10.30 -20.96
C LEU A 419 -26.96 10.06 -22.46
N ILE A 420 -27.92 9.43 -23.13
CA ILE A 420 -27.86 9.17 -24.58
C ILE A 420 -27.89 10.50 -25.36
N ASN A 421 -28.81 11.40 -25.01
CA ASN A 421 -28.95 12.70 -25.67
C ASN A 421 -27.72 13.60 -25.45
N ASP A 422 -27.14 13.60 -24.24
CA ASP A 422 -25.89 14.30 -23.96
C ASP A 422 -24.77 13.81 -24.88
N ARG A 423 -24.70 12.50 -25.14
CA ARG A 423 -23.74 11.92 -26.09
C ARG A 423 -24.04 12.33 -27.54
N TYR A 424 -25.32 12.34 -27.96
CA TYR A 424 -25.71 12.80 -29.29
C TYR A 424 -25.39 14.28 -29.55
N LEU A 425 -25.58 15.13 -28.55
CA LEU A 425 -25.52 16.58 -28.69
C LEU A 425 -24.13 17.17 -28.39
N ARG A 426 -23.45 16.68 -27.34
CA ARG A 426 -22.16 17.27 -26.89
C ARG A 426 -20.93 16.61 -27.46
N ARG A 427 -20.99 15.32 -27.78
CA ARG A 427 -19.83 14.54 -28.25
C ARG A 427 -19.98 14.13 -29.71
N GLY A 428 -20.61 14.99 -30.51
CA GLY A 428 -20.83 14.78 -31.94
C GLY A 428 -19.61 14.15 -32.63
N TYR A 429 -19.90 13.38 -33.68
CA TYR A 429 -18.98 12.54 -34.46
C TYR A 429 -17.54 13.10 -34.51
N ALA A 430 -16.55 12.35 -34.02
CA ALA A 430 -15.23 12.38 -34.62
C ALA A 430 -15.31 11.46 -35.83
N ILE A 431 -15.23 12.03 -37.04
CA ILE A 431 -15.11 11.26 -38.29
C ILE A 431 -13.73 10.60 -38.29
#